data_AF-A0A2D8XGZ9-F1
#
_entry.id   AF-A0A2D8XGZ9-F1
#
_cell.length_a   1.000
_cell.length_b   1.000
_cell.length_c   1.000
_cell.angle_alpha   90.00
_cell.angle_beta   90.00
_cell.angle_gamma   90.00
#
_symmetry.space_group_name_H-M   'P 1'
#
loop_
_entity.id
_entity.type
_entity.pdbx_description
1 polymer ?
#
loop_
_entity_poly.entity_id
_entity_poly.type
_entity_poly.pdbx_seq_one_letter_code
_entity_poly.pdbx_strand_id
1 'polypeptide(L)'
;NRLRPDNFSYEALEVLFEHFEHMEECTGQEMEFEVIKICCEWSESSVGELVEMYSYPADDAEFLLNKSTLVVGVVNDGRYVYQQF
;
A
#
# COMPACT_ATOMS: atom_id res chain seq x y z
N ASN A 1 -19.47 -15.10 -2.54
CA ASN A 1 -18.00 -15.11 -2.52
C ASN A 1 -17.51 -13.68 -2.36
N ARG A 2 -16.75 -13.39 -1.29
CA ARG A 2 -15.97 -12.15 -1.17
C ARG A 2 -14.50 -12.54 -1.30
N LEU A 3 -13.79 -11.94 -2.25
CA LEU A 3 -12.36 -12.17 -2.45
C LEU A 3 -11.62 -11.05 -1.71
N ARG A 4 -10.82 -11.41 -0.70
CA ARG A 4 -9.97 -10.48 0.09
C ARG A 4 -10.73 -9.29 0.74
N PRO A 5 -11.86 -9.54 1.46
CA PRO A 5 -12.74 -8.46 1.94
C PRO A 5 -12.10 -7.48 2.92
N ASP A 6 -11.06 -7.89 3.64
CA ASP A 6 -10.45 -7.13 4.74
C ASP A 6 -8.94 -6.88 4.50
N ASN A 7 -8.50 -6.92 3.23
CA ASN A 7 -7.08 -6.75 2.88
C ASN A 7 -6.61 -5.30 2.92
N PHE A 8 -7.56 -4.36 2.82
CA PHE A 8 -7.33 -2.92 2.88
C PHE A 8 -8.50 -2.28 3.62
N SER A 9 -8.22 -1.20 4.36
CA SER A 9 -9.23 -0.26 4.82
C SER A 9 -9.88 0.45 3.62
N TYR A 10 -11.03 1.06 3.85
CA TYR A 10 -11.72 1.82 2.82
C TYR A 10 -10.87 3.02 2.35
N GLU A 11 -10.21 3.70 3.30
CA GLU A 11 -9.30 4.80 3.04
C GLU A 11 -8.08 4.34 2.21
N ALA A 12 -7.53 3.16 2.49
CA ALA A 12 -6.43 2.61 1.69
C ALA A 12 -6.86 2.25 0.26
N LEU A 13 -8.11 1.80 0.06
CA LEU A 13 -8.67 1.58 -1.27
C LEU A 13 -8.78 2.89 -2.06
N GLU A 14 -9.18 3.99 -1.42
CA GLU A 14 -9.20 5.31 -2.06
C GLU A 14 -7.80 5.76 -2.49
N VAL A 15 -6.79 5.60 -1.61
CA VAL A 15 -5.39 5.92 -1.93
C VAL A 15 -4.87 5.10 -3.12
N LEU A 16 -5.15 3.79 -3.14
CA LEU A 16 -4.74 2.92 -4.26
C LEU A 16 -5.45 3.30 -5.56
N PHE A 17 -6.74 3.61 -5.49
CA PHE A 17 -7.51 4.04 -6.65
C PHE A 17 -6.95 5.33 -7.25
N GLU A 18 -6.70 6.36 -6.42
CA GLU A 18 -6.10 7.61 -6.86
C GLU A 18 -4.71 7.40 -7.48
N HIS A 19 -3.89 6.51 -6.89
CA HIS A 19 -2.59 6.17 -7.42
C HIS A 19 -2.68 5.53 -8.82
N PHE A 20 -3.59 4.58 -9.01
CA PHE A 20 -3.78 3.91 -10.30
C PHE A 20 -4.32 4.87 -11.36
N GLU A 21 -5.36 5.65 -11.06
CA GLU A 21 -5.89 6.67 -11.98
C GLU A 21 -4.79 7.64 -12.41
N HIS A 22 -3.96 8.11 -11.47
CA HIS A 22 -2.85 8.99 -11.80
C HIS A 22 -1.82 8.32 -12.73
N MET A 23 -1.52 7.03 -12.53
CA MET A 23 -0.65 6.28 -13.43
C MET A 23 -1.26 6.12 -14.82
N GLU A 24 -2.56 5.83 -14.91
CA GLU A 24 -3.27 5.74 -16.19
C GLU A 24 -3.23 7.09 -16.94
N GLU A 25 -3.49 8.19 -16.25
CA GLU A 25 -3.42 9.54 -16.82
C GLU A 25 -2.00 9.89 -17.31
N CYS A 26 -0.98 9.57 -16.51
CA CYS A 26 0.41 9.88 -16.86
C CYS A 26 0.97 9.02 -18.00
N THR A 27 0.52 7.76 -18.11
CA THR A 27 1.03 6.82 -19.12
C THR A 27 0.15 6.76 -20.38
N GLY A 28 -1.10 7.19 -20.29
CA GLY A 28 -2.11 7.01 -21.33
C GLY A 28 -2.51 5.55 -21.54
N GLN A 29 -2.20 4.66 -20.59
CA GLN A 29 -2.51 3.23 -20.66
C GLN A 29 -3.46 2.86 -19.52
N GLU A 30 -4.61 2.28 -19.86
CA GLU A 30 -5.58 1.73 -18.89
C GLU A 30 -4.99 0.48 -18.23
N MET A 31 -5.10 0.39 -16.90
CA MET A 31 -4.64 -0.75 -16.12
C MET A 31 -5.74 -1.82 -16.05
N GLU A 32 -5.33 -3.09 -16.12
CA GLU A 32 -6.25 -4.19 -15.88
C GLU A 32 -6.56 -4.31 -14.38
N PHE A 33 -7.84 -4.24 -14.03
CA PHE A 33 -8.29 -4.43 -12.65
C PHE A 33 -8.22 -5.91 -12.23
N GLU A 34 -7.11 -6.28 -11.59
CA GLU A 34 -6.88 -7.65 -11.09
C GLU A 34 -6.70 -7.64 -9.57
N VAL A 35 -7.75 -8.06 -8.85
CA VAL A 35 -7.84 -7.98 -7.38
C VAL A 35 -6.76 -8.80 -6.70
N ILE A 36 -6.40 -9.97 -7.24
CA ILE A 36 -5.37 -10.83 -6.61
C ILE A 36 -4.01 -10.16 -6.69
N LYS A 37 -3.64 -9.64 -7.87
CA LYS A 37 -2.42 -8.87 -8.09
C LYS A 37 -2.36 -7.66 -7.17
N ILE A 38 -3.42 -6.86 -7.09
CA ILE A 38 -3.46 -5.69 -6.20
C ILE A 38 -3.21 -6.10 -4.74
N CYS A 39 -3.87 -7.15 -4.27
CA CYS A 39 -3.70 -7.64 -2.89
C CYS A 39 -2.31 -8.27 -2.62
N CYS A 40 -1.62 -8.75 -3.66
CA CYS A 40 -0.27 -9.30 -3.57
C CYS A 40 0.80 -8.21 -3.67
N GLU A 41 0.57 -7.16 -4.46
CA GLU A 41 1.55 -6.11 -4.75
C GLU A 41 1.48 -4.93 -3.77
N TRP A 42 0.37 -4.75 -3.05
CA TRP A 42 0.17 -3.60 -2.18
C TRP A 42 -0.19 -4.03 -0.76
N SER A 43 0.23 -3.24 0.23
CA SER A 43 -0.07 -3.47 1.64
C SER A 43 -0.42 -2.18 2.34
N GLU A 44 -1.17 -2.31 3.43
CA GLU A 44 -1.45 -1.27 4.40
C GLU A 44 -0.95 -1.71 5.78
N SER A 45 -0.01 -0.97 6.39
CA SER A 45 0.55 -1.31 7.71
C SER A 45 0.95 -0.08 8.51
N SER A 46 0.81 -0.15 9.82
CA SER A 46 1.37 0.82 10.78
C SER A 46 2.87 0.58 10.97
N VAL A 47 3.59 1.58 11.49
CA VAL A 47 5.01 1.43 11.87
C VAL A 47 5.20 0.29 12.88
N GLY A 48 4.27 0.13 13.83
CA GLY A 48 4.32 -0.96 14.81
C GLY A 48 4.26 -2.34 14.16
N GLU A 49 3.34 -2.54 13.21
CA GLU A 49 3.22 -3.81 12.47
C GLU A 49 4.46 -4.07 11.61
N LEU A 50 5.05 -3.04 11.01
CA LEU A 50 6.28 -3.16 10.21
C LEU A 50 7.49 -3.57 11.08
N VAL A 51 7.62 -2.95 12.26
CA VAL A 51 8.65 -3.29 13.25
C VAL A 51 8.56 -4.75 13.65
N GLU A 52 7.35 -5.24 13.93
CA GLU A 52 7.11 -6.65 14.30
C GLU A 52 7.41 -7.60 13.14
N MET A 53 6.94 -7.28 11.93
CA MET A 53 7.07 -8.13 10.76
C MET A 53 8.52 -8.29 10.30
N TYR A 54 9.29 -7.21 10.34
CA TYR A 54 10.66 -7.18 9.82
C TYR A 54 11.74 -7.14 10.92
N SER A 55 11.35 -7.17 12.20
CA SER A 55 12.28 -7.08 13.35
C SER A 55 13.20 -5.85 13.29
N TYR A 56 12.69 -4.73 12.77
CA TYR A 56 13.43 -3.46 12.67
C TYR A 56 13.19 -2.56 13.88
N PRO A 57 14.15 -1.69 14.25
CA PRO A 57 13.89 -0.61 15.20
C PRO A 57 12.79 0.33 14.68
N ALA A 58 11.90 0.80 15.57
CA ALA A 58 10.79 1.69 15.19
C ALA A 58 11.24 2.97 14.51
N ASP A 59 12.33 3.57 15.01
CA ASP A 59 12.91 4.80 14.46
C ASP A 59 13.43 4.62 13.02
N ASP A 60 13.72 3.37 12.63
CA ASP A 60 14.24 3.03 11.30
C ASP A 60 13.15 2.52 10.35
N ALA A 61 12.02 2.01 10.86
CA ALA A 61 11.02 1.34 10.04
C ALA A 61 10.38 2.26 8.99
N GLU A 62 9.99 3.48 9.36
CA GLU A 62 9.45 4.46 8.40
C GLU A 62 10.52 4.91 7.40
N PHE A 63 11.75 5.12 7.85
CA PHE A 63 12.87 5.47 6.99
C PHE A 63 13.15 4.36 5.96
N LEU A 64 13.17 3.11 6.40
CA LEU A 64 13.41 1.94 5.55
C LEU A 64 12.27 1.71 4.57
N LEU A 65 11.02 1.93 4.99
CA LEU A 65 9.86 1.86 4.10
C LEU A 65 10.03 2.86 2.95
N ASN A 66 10.28 4.13 3.26
CA ASN A 66 10.49 5.18 2.26
C ASN A 66 11.78 4.99 1.43
N LYS A 67 12.76 4.22 1.91
CA LYS A 67 14.01 3.94 1.19
C LYS A 67 13.94 2.71 0.30
N SER A 68 13.16 1.72 0.70
CA SER A 68 13.14 0.41 0.05
C SER A 68 11.95 0.31 -0.89
N THR A 69 10.77 0.75 -0.47
CA THR A 69 9.55 0.59 -1.26
C THR A 69 8.98 1.92 -1.76
N LEU A 70 8.03 1.82 -2.70
CA LEU A 70 7.14 2.90 -3.10
C LEU A 70 6.01 3.03 -2.08
N VAL A 71 6.01 4.14 -1.33
CA VAL A 71 4.88 4.57 -0.50
C VAL A 71 4.00 5.49 -1.33
N VAL A 72 2.70 5.19 -1.42
CA VAL A 72 1.73 5.97 -2.22
C VAL A 72 0.83 6.84 -1.37
N GLY A 73 0.71 6.54 -0.07
CA GLY A 73 -0.05 7.39 0.83
C GLY A 73 -0.03 6.90 2.28
N VAL A 74 -0.66 7.69 3.14
CA VAL A 74 -0.87 7.40 4.55
C VAL A 74 -2.34 7.66 4.85
N VAL A 75 -3.03 6.68 5.43
CA VAL A 75 -4.44 6.82 5.80
C VAL A 75 -4.60 7.55 7.13
N ASN A 76 -5.82 7.98 7.46
CA ASN A 76 -6.11 8.87 8.58
C ASN A 76 -5.61 8.39 9.95
N ASP A 77 -5.50 7.08 10.17
CA ASP A 77 -5.02 6.50 11.42
C ASP A 77 -3.51 6.19 11.43
N GLY A 78 -2.77 6.68 10.42
CA GLY A 78 -1.33 6.62 10.36
C GLY A 78 -0.75 5.33 9.78
N ARG A 79 -1.59 4.45 9.19
CA ARG A 79 -1.07 3.32 8.41
C ARG A 79 -0.60 3.78 7.02
N TYR A 80 0.50 3.20 6.58
CA TYR A 80 1.12 3.47 5.29
C TYR A 80 0.56 2.52 4.24
N VAL A 81 0.28 3.04 3.05
CA VAL A 81 -0.03 2.26 1.85
C VAL A 81 1.20 2.22 0.96
N TYR A 82 1.72 1.03 0.71
CA TYR A 82 3.01 0.83 0.05
C TYR A 82 3.04 -0.43 -0.81
N GLN A 83 3.98 -0.48 -1.74
CA GLN A 83 4.21 -1.64 -2.60
C GLN A 83 4.96 -2.74 -1.84
N GLN A 84 4.46 -3.97 -1.86
CA GLN A 84 5.16 -5.14 -1.31
C GLN A 84 6.27 -5.60 -2.27
N PHE A 85 7.29 -6.24 -1.71
CA PHE A 85 8.39 -6.88 -2.45
C PHE A 85 8.15 -8.36 -2.68
#